data_AF-A0A1J1I1X5-F1
#
_entry.id   AF-A0A1J1I1X5-F1
#
_cell.length_a   1.000
_cell.length_b   1.000
_cell.length_c   1.000
_cell.angle_alpha   90.00
_cell.angle_beta   90.00
_cell.angle_gamma   90.00
#
_symmetry.space_group_name_H-M   'P 1'
#
loop_
_entity.id
_entity.type
_entity.pdbx_description
1 polymer ?
#
loop_
_entity_poly.entity_id
_entity_poly.type
_entity_poly.pdbx_seq_one_letter_code
_entity_poly.pdbx_strand_id
1 'polypeptide(L)'
;MMKINDFVLAIEMKVPWTRPKSHPSHEINLAAFTLISLTSLIFAIGCDSFSITVTTYGLSKMAICSDLASKIGRNTDDKFIEDLIKKHLHALDVIETAGNVLQPINFCLLISDFMLIVLTIFQFKSGKGEPIAVVAAMCMTFLLFQFCFMGTAVSSSCEDFERSIYCSKWYELENVSLKKKILLLLNVAQRKREYSALGIKPINLYTFADVINKAYGLINFFLRRF
;
A
#
# COMPACT_ATOMS: atom_id res chain seq x y z
N MET A 1 -37.79 -14.53 -22.24
CA MET A 1 -38.15 -13.74 -21.04
C MET A 1 -37.54 -14.47 -19.85
N MET A 2 -36.35 -14.06 -19.42
CA MET A 2 -35.59 -14.73 -18.34
C MET A 2 -36.36 -14.52 -17.02
N LYS A 3 -36.61 -15.59 -16.25
CA LYS A 3 -37.39 -15.46 -15.00
C LYS A 3 -36.47 -14.83 -13.96
N ILE A 4 -36.97 -13.84 -13.22
CA ILE A 4 -36.19 -13.10 -12.20
C ILE A 4 -35.65 -14.03 -11.09
N ASN A 5 -36.23 -15.22 -10.91
CA ASN A 5 -35.72 -16.28 -10.04
C ASN A 5 -34.38 -16.90 -10.50
N ASP A 6 -33.91 -16.61 -11.71
CA ASP A 6 -32.64 -17.10 -12.26
C ASP A 6 -31.45 -16.20 -11.82
N PHE A 7 -31.71 -15.03 -11.25
CA PHE A 7 -30.67 -14.17 -10.66
C PHE A 7 -30.30 -14.69 -9.27
N VAL A 8 -29.25 -15.52 -9.22
CA VAL A 8 -28.66 -15.98 -7.96
C VAL A 8 -27.90 -14.81 -7.31
N LEU A 9 -28.14 -14.59 -6.01
CA LEU A 9 -27.38 -13.63 -5.22
C LEU A 9 -25.89 -14.02 -5.19
N ALA A 10 -25.00 -13.08 -5.53
CA ALA A 10 -23.56 -13.30 -5.53
C ALA A 10 -22.99 -13.66 -4.15
N ILE A 11 -23.71 -13.32 -3.07
CA ILE A 11 -23.38 -13.66 -1.68
C ILE A 11 -24.70 -14.07 -1.01
N GLU A 12 -24.75 -15.26 -0.42
CA GLU A 12 -25.93 -15.76 0.29
C GLU A 12 -26.08 -15.07 1.67
N MET A 13 -26.54 -13.82 1.69
CA MET A 13 -26.98 -13.15 2.92
C MET A 13 -28.50 -13.01 2.96
N LYS A 14 -29.09 -13.29 4.13
CA LYS A 14 -30.53 -13.18 4.38
C LYS A 14 -30.80 -11.90 5.16
N VAL A 15 -31.47 -10.92 4.55
CA VAL A 15 -31.94 -9.72 5.26
C VAL A 15 -33.01 -10.14 6.29
N PRO A 16 -32.87 -9.73 7.57
CA PRO A 16 -33.87 -10.00 8.60
C PRO A 16 -35.27 -9.57 8.11
N TRP A 17 -36.30 -10.36 8.42
CA TRP A 17 -37.71 -10.10 8.06
C TRP A 17 -38.13 -10.34 6.61
N THR A 18 -37.24 -10.79 5.72
CA THR A 18 -37.59 -11.16 4.34
C THR A 18 -37.47 -12.66 4.07
N ARG A 19 -38.38 -13.22 3.26
CA ARG A 19 -38.28 -14.58 2.74
C ARG A 19 -37.49 -14.51 1.41
N PRO A 20 -36.25 -15.03 1.34
CA PRO A 20 -35.38 -14.80 0.18
C PRO A 20 -35.98 -15.28 -1.15
N LYS A 21 -36.76 -16.36 -1.13
CA LYS A 21 -37.31 -16.99 -2.34
C LYS A 21 -38.76 -16.59 -2.66
N SER A 22 -39.35 -15.62 -1.97
CA SER A 22 -40.71 -15.15 -2.27
C SER A 22 -40.69 -13.83 -3.02
N HIS A 23 -41.52 -13.71 -4.06
CA HIS A 23 -41.84 -12.42 -4.67
C HIS A 23 -42.74 -11.61 -3.72
N PRO A 24 -42.51 -10.31 -3.48
CA PRO A 24 -41.49 -9.40 -4.06
C PRO A 24 -40.19 -9.29 -3.24
N SER A 25 -40.06 -10.03 -2.14
CA SER A 25 -38.93 -9.95 -1.22
C SER A 25 -37.57 -10.27 -1.86
N HIS A 26 -37.52 -11.19 -2.84
CA HIS A 26 -36.28 -11.50 -3.58
C HIS A 26 -35.71 -10.28 -4.31
N GLU A 27 -36.57 -9.50 -4.97
CA GLU A 27 -36.19 -8.34 -5.76
C GLU A 27 -35.69 -7.20 -4.87
N ILE A 28 -36.38 -6.95 -3.77
CA ILE A 28 -35.97 -5.97 -2.76
C ILE A 28 -34.61 -6.35 -2.18
N ASN A 29 -34.39 -7.63 -1.90
CA ASN A 29 -33.14 -8.13 -1.35
C ASN A 29 -31.99 -7.95 -2.36
N LEU A 30 -32.20 -8.33 -3.62
CA LEU A 30 -31.22 -8.15 -4.70
C LEU A 30 -30.87 -6.67 -4.93
N ALA A 31 -31.87 -5.78 -4.97
CA ALA A 31 -31.66 -4.34 -5.11
C ALA A 31 -30.90 -3.74 -3.92
N ALA A 32 -31.23 -4.14 -2.70
CA ALA A 32 -30.52 -3.69 -1.51
C ALA A 32 -29.05 -4.14 -1.51
N PHE A 33 -28.77 -5.39 -1.87
CA PHE A 33 -27.40 -5.90 -1.92
C PHE A 33 -26.55 -5.26 -3.00
N THR A 34 -27.09 -5.12 -4.20
CA THR A 34 -26.37 -4.43 -5.29
C THR A 34 -26.02 -3.01 -4.86
N LEU A 35 -26.95 -2.28 -4.21
CA LEU A 35 -26.68 -0.95 -3.69
C LEU A 35 -25.61 -0.93 -2.57
N ILE A 36 -25.67 -1.86 -1.61
CA ILE A 36 -24.65 -1.98 -0.54
C ILE A 36 -23.27 -2.33 -1.12
N SER A 37 -23.21 -3.22 -2.11
CA SER A 37 -21.94 -3.59 -2.76
C SER A 37 -21.35 -2.43 -3.57
N LEU A 38 -22.19 -1.62 -4.23
CA LEU A 38 -21.76 -0.44 -4.97
C LEU A 38 -21.23 0.65 -4.03
N THR A 39 -21.91 0.91 -2.91
CA THR A 39 -21.47 1.93 -1.95
C THR A 39 -20.18 1.53 -1.24
N SER A 40 -20.04 0.26 -0.83
CA SER A 40 -18.79 -0.24 -0.23
C SER A 40 -17.61 -0.22 -1.20
N LEU A 41 -17.84 -0.53 -2.48
CA LEU A 41 -16.81 -0.46 -3.51
C LEU A 41 -16.31 0.98 -3.74
N ILE A 42 -17.24 1.94 -3.87
CA ILE A 42 -16.88 3.37 -4.04
C ILE A 42 -16.08 3.86 -2.83
N PHE A 43 -16.50 3.47 -1.61
CA PHE A 43 -15.79 3.83 -0.40
C PHE A 43 -14.36 3.25 -0.37
N ALA A 44 -14.21 1.97 -0.69
CA ALA A 44 -12.90 1.31 -0.73
C ALA A 44 -11.96 1.97 -1.75
N ILE A 45 -12.43 2.21 -2.98
CA ILE A 45 -11.66 2.90 -4.02
C ILE A 45 -11.26 4.32 -3.57
N GLY A 46 -12.15 5.01 -2.86
CA GLY A 46 -11.86 6.33 -2.28
C GLY A 46 -10.73 6.28 -1.25
N CYS A 47 -10.78 5.32 -0.32
CA CYS A 47 -9.73 5.11 0.68
C CYS A 47 -8.38 4.75 0.05
N ASP A 48 -8.38 3.88 -0.97
CA ASP A 48 -7.17 3.49 -1.69
C ASP A 48 -6.56 4.68 -2.44
N SER A 49 -7.40 5.44 -3.15
CA SER A 49 -6.98 6.64 -3.89
C SER A 49 -6.37 7.69 -2.96
N PHE A 50 -6.97 7.90 -1.80
CA PHE A 50 -6.44 8.80 -0.78
C PHE A 50 -5.07 8.32 -0.27
N SER A 51 -4.93 7.03 0.04
CA SER A 51 -3.68 6.43 0.52
C SER A 51 -2.54 6.58 -0.48
N ILE A 52 -2.82 6.35 -1.78
CA ILE A 52 -1.87 6.54 -2.87
C ILE A 52 -1.49 8.02 -3.01
N THR A 53 -2.47 8.93 -2.93
CA THR A 53 -2.23 10.37 -3.07
C THR A 53 -1.34 10.91 -1.95
N VAL A 54 -1.59 10.50 -0.70
CA VAL A 54 -0.76 10.90 0.44
C VAL A 54 0.68 10.39 0.29
N THR A 55 0.84 9.13 -0.14
CA THR A 55 2.17 8.54 -0.33
C THR A 55 2.92 9.24 -1.44
N THR A 56 2.30 9.43 -2.60
CA THR A 56 2.91 10.13 -3.76
C THR A 56 3.23 11.60 -3.46
N TYR A 57 2.43 12.27 -2.63
CA TYR A 57 2.74 13.60 -2.13
C TYR A 57 4.00 13.63 -1.27
N GLY A 58 4.16 12.63 -0.37
CA GLY A 58 5.39 12.43 0.41
C GLY A 58 6.62 12.17 -0.48
N LEU A 59 6.48 11.27 -1.46
CA LEU A 59 7.52 10.98 -2.46
C LEU A 59 7.94 12.22 -3.24
N SER A 60 6.98 13.03 -3.69
CA SER A 60 7.26 14.26 -4.43
C SER A 60 8.05 15.27 -3.59
N LYS A 61 7.71 15.42 -2.30
CA LYS A 61 8.49 16.26 -1.38
C LYS A 61 9.91 15.75 -1.19
N MET A 62 10.10 14.44 -1.06
CA MET A 62 11.43 13.83 -0.96
C MET A 62 12.25 14.06 -2.23
N ALA A 63 11.65 13.91 -3.41
CA ALA A 63 12.31 14.17 -4.69
C ALA A 63 12.80 15.63 -4.81
N ILE A 64 11.97 16.60 -4.39
CA ILE A 64 12.37 18.02 -4.35
C ILE A 64 13.53 18.23 -3.37
N CYS A 65 13.50 17.60 -2.20
CA CYS A 65 14.61 17.67 -1.25
C CYS A 65 15.90 17.08 -1.83
N SER A 66 15.78 15.99 -2.61
CA SER A 66 16.89 15.35 -3.31
C SER A 66 17.53 16.28 -4.34
N ASP A 67 16.73 16.94 -5.17
CA ASP A 67 17.19 17.94 -6.14
C ASP A 67 17.88 19.12 -5.44
N LEU A 68 17.29 19.65 -4.37
CA LEU A 68 17.89 20.72 -3.58
C LEU A 68 19.21 20.29 -2.91
N ALA A 69 19.29 19.06 -2.41
CA ALA A 69 20.51 18.51 -1.82
C ALA A 69 21.63 18.38 -2.87
N SER A 70 21.31 18.00 -4.10
CA SER A 70 22.30 17.89 -5.18
C SER A 70 22.96 19.24 -5.53
N LYS A 71 22.28 20.36 -5.25
CA LYS A 71 22.76 21.74 -5.51
C LYS A 71 23.67 22.29 -4.41
N ILE A 72 23.94 21.52 -3.35
CA ILE A 72 24.87 21.93 -2.30
C ILE A 72 26.29 22.05 -2.87
N GLY A 73 26.93 23.20 -2.66
CA GLY A 73 28.29 23.49 -3.11
C GLY A 73 28.86 24.75 -2.47
N ARG A 74 29.92 25.31 -3.06
CA ARG A 74 30.71 26.41 -2.47
C ARG A 74 29.89 27.66 -2.09
N ASN A 75 28.88 28.02 -2.89
CA ASN A 75 28.06 29.23 -2.71
C ASN A 75 26.79 28.97 -1.89
N THR A 76 26.74 27.88 -1.12
CA THR A 76 25.54 27.55 -0.35
C THR A 76 25.47 28.36 0.95
N ASP A 77 24.37 29.08 1.12
CA ASP A 77 24.10 29.90 2.31
C ASP A 77 23.54 29.07 3.48
N ASP A 78 23.71 29.57 4.71
CA ASP A 78 23.15 28.97 5.92
C ASP A 78 21.61 28.86 5.85
N LYS A 79 20.96 29.89 5.29
CA LYS A 79 19.50 29.91 5.10
C LYS A 79 19.02 28.81 4.16
N PHE A 80 19.81 28.47 3.13
CA PHE A 80 19.46 27.39 2.20
C PHE A 80 19.50 26.03 2.89
N ILE A 81 20.55 25.76 3.69
CA ILE A 81 20.66 24.52 4.45
C ILE A 81 19.55 24.43 5.50
N GLU A 82 19.22 25.52 6.18
CA GLU A 82 18.13 25.54 7.14
C GLU A 82 16.76 25.25 6.48
N ASP A 83 16.50 25.87 5.32
CA ASP A 83 15.29 25.61 4.54
C ASP A 83 15.21 24.15 4.04
N LEU A 84 16.34 23.60 3.56
CA LEU A 84 16.43 22.20 3.15
C LEU A 84 16.12 21.25 4.31
N ILE A 85 16.70 21.49 5.50
CA ILE A 85 16.44 20.68 6.70
C ILE A 85 14.96 20.76 7.08
N LYS A 86 14.35 21.95 7.09
CA LYS A 86 12.92 22.13 7.41
C LYS A 86 12.02 21.38 6.42
N LYS A 87 12.32 21.48 5.11
CA LYS A 87 11.57 20.77 4.06
C LYS A 87 11.70 19.26 4.18
N HIS A 88 12.92 18.75 4.43
CA HIS A 88 13.16 17.32 4.61
C HIS A 88 12.45 16.78 5.85
N LEU A 89 12.51 17.49 6.98
CA LEU A 89 11.79 17.11 8.20
C LEU A 89 10.28 17.08 7.98
N HIS A 90 9.72 18.07 7.28
CA HIS A 90 8.30 18.07 6.92
C HIS A 90 7.96 16.89 5.99
N ALA A 91 8.83 16.56 5.04
CA ALA A 91 8.61 15.40 4.16
C ALA A 91 8.59 14.09 4.95
N LEU A 92 9.52 13.93 5.89
CA LEU A 92 9.58 12.77 6.78
C LEU A 92 8.36 12.68 7.71
N ASP A 93 7.90 13.81 8.26
CA ASP A 93 6.71 13.86 9.11
C ASP A 93 5.44 13.41 8.37
N VAL A 94 5.28 13.83 7.11
CA VAL A 94 4.17 13.39 6.26
C VAL A 94 4.26 11.89 6.00
N ILE A 95 5.45 11.37 5.66
CA ILE A 95 5.67 9.94 5.40
C ILE A 95 5.42 9.12 6.67
N GLU A 96 5.92 9.56 7.82
CA GLU A 96 5.74 8.88 9.10
C GLU A 96 4.26 8.86 9.53
N THR A 97 3.58 10.00 9.42
CA THR A 97 2.14 10.09 9.68
C THR A 97 1.34 9.17 8.75
N ALA A 98 1.66 9.19 7.45
CA ALA A 98 1.03 8.29 6.49
C ALA A 98 1.29 6.81 6.83
N GLY A 99 2.54 6.46 7.17
CA GLY A 99 2.93 5.12 7.59
C GLY A 99 2.14 4.63 8.80
N ASN A 100 1.96 5.47 9.82
CA ASN A 100 1.20 5.14 11.03
C ASN A 100 -0.29 4.91 10.74
N VAL A 101 -0.90 5.69 9.85
CA VAL A 101 -2.30 5.50 9.42
C VAL A 101 -2.45 4.22 8.58
N LEU A 102 -1.48 3.95 7.71
CA LEU A 102 -1.50 2.79 6.80
C LEU A 102 -1.10 1.47 7.49
N GLN A 103 -0.41 1.51 8.62
CA GLN A 103 0.03 0.31 9.37
C GLN A 103 -1.05 -0.75 9.59
N PRO A 104 -2.21 -0.44 10.20
CA PRO A 104 -3.28 -1.42 10.41
C PRO A 104 -3.93 -1.85 9.09
N ILE A 105 -4.07 -0.94 8.13
CA ILE A 105 -4.66 -1.22 6.81
C ILE A 105 -3.80 -2.24 6.05
N ASN A 106 -2.49 -2.00 5.99
CA ASN A 106 -1.52 -2.89 5.36
C ASN A 106 -1.50 -4.28 5.99
N PHE A 107 -1.66 -4.36 7.32
CA PHE A 107 -1.74 -5.64 8.02
C PHE A 107 -3.00 -6.43 7.67
N CYS A 108 -4.17 -5.76 7.69
CA CYS A 108 -5.43 -6.37 7.27
C CYS A 108 -5.38 -6.81 5.79
N LEU A 109 -4.78 -6.00 4.93
CA LEU A 109 -4.61 -6.30 3.51
C LEU A 109 -3.75 -7.54 3.30
N LEU A 110 -2.59 -7.64 3.97
CA LEU A 110 -1.70 -8.80 3.88
C LEU A 110 -2.39 -10.11 4.27
N ILE A 111 -3.09 -10.12 5.40
CA ILE A 111 -3.77 -11.33 5.89
C ILE A 111 -4.94 -11.68 4.97
N SER A 112 -5.74 -10.69 4.57
CA SER A 112 -6.92 -10.91 3.74
C SER A 112 -6.54 -11.43 2.36
N ASP A 113 -5.51 -10.86 1.73
CA ASP A 113 -5.03 -11.30 0.42
C ASP A 113 -4.44 -12.72 0.49
N PHE A 114 -3.62 -13.02 1.51
CA PHE A 114 -3.09 -14.37 1.72
C PHE A 114 -4.21 -15.42 1.84
N MET A 115 -5.23 -15.13 2.65
CA MET A 115 -6.35 -16.05 2.84
C MET A 115 -7.18 -16.20 1.55
N LEU A 116 -7.41 -15.10 0.83
CA LEU A 116 -8.15 -15.12 -0.43
C LEU A 116 -7.45 -15.97 -1.49
N ILE A 117 -6.13 -15.80 -1.68
CA ILE A 117 -5.34 -16.59 -2.64
C ILE A 117 -5.49 -18.10 -2.34
N VAL A 118 -5.32 -18.49 -1.08
CA VAL A 118 -5.38 -19.91 -0.67
C VAL A 118 -6.78 -20.49 -0.89
N LEU A 119 -7.82 -19.76 -0.48
CA LEU A 119 -9.21 -20.21 -0.63
C LEU A 119 -9.62 -20.34 -2.11
N THR A 120 -9.29 -19.35 -2.94
CA THR A 120 -9.68 -19.36 -4.35
C THR A 120 -9.02 -20.52 -5.10
N ILE A 121 -7.74 -20.81 -4.83
CA ILE A 121 -7.04 -21.95 -5.46
C ILE A 121 -7.60 -23.29 -4.96
N PHE A 122 -7.94 -23.39 -3.67
CA PHE A 122 -8.58 -24.59 -3.12
C PHE A 122 -9.97 -24.86 -3.73
N GLN A 123 -10.80 -23.82 -3.92
CA GLN A 123 -12.10 -23.94 -4.57
C GLN A 123 -11.96 -24.39 -6.03
N PHE A 124 -10.99 -23.81 -6.74
CA PHE A 124 -10.69 -24.20 -8.13
C PHE A 124 -10.28 -25.68 -8.23
N LYS A 125 -9.43 -26.15 -7.31
CA LYS A 125 -9.03 -27.55 -7.25
C LYS A 125 -10.16 -28.51 -6.86
N SER A 126 -11.08 -28.06 -6.02
CA SER A 126 -12.25 -28.84 -5.61
C SER A 126 -13.34 -28.96 -6.71
N GLY A 127 -13.11 -28.39 -7.90
CA GLY A 127 -14.08 -28.37 -8.99
C GLY A 127 -15.26 -27.42 -8.76
N LYS A 128 -15.21 -26.60 -7.70
CA LYS A 128 -16.21 -25.58 -7.34
C LYS A 128 -15.70 -24.16 -7.59
N GLY A 129 -14.68 -24.02 -8.43
CA GLY A 129 -14.07 -22.74 -8.75
C GLY A 129 -15.00 -21.86 -9.56
N GLU A 130 -15.51 -20.80 -8.96
CA GLU A 130 -16.23 -19.77 -9.69
C GLU A 130 -15.25 -18.78 -10.33
N PRO A 131 -15.41 -18.42 -11.62
CA PRO A 131 -14.50 -17.49 -12.30
C PRO A 131 -14.47 -16.11 -11.63
N ILE A 132 -15.59 -15.68 -11.01
CA ILE A 132 -15.70 -14.43 -10.27
C ILE A 132 -14.71 -14.38 -9.09
N ALA A 133 -14.54 -15.49 -8.37
CA ALA A 133 -13.61 -15.58 -7.25
C ALA A 133 -12.14 -15.45 -7.69
N VAL A 134 -11.82 -15.95 -8.89
CA VAL A 134 -10.48 -15.81 -9.49
C VAL A 134 -10.20 -14.36 -9.87
N VAL A 135 -11.17 -13.67 -10.49
CA VAL A 135 -11.06 -12.24 -10.81
C VAL A 135 -10.89 -11.41 -9.54
N ALA A 136 -11.68 -11.67 -8.50
CA ALA A 136 -11.56 -10.99 -7.22
C ALA A 136 -10.18 -11.18 -6.58
N ALA A 137 -9.64 -12.41 -6.61
CA ALA A 137 -8.30 -12.69 -6.11
C ALA A 137 -7.22 -11.92 -6.88
N MET A 138 -7.29 -11.90 -8.22
CA MET A 138 -6.34 -11.13 -9.03
C MET A 138 -6.39 -9.62 -8.70
N CYS A 139 -7.58 -9.05 -8.53
CA CYS A 139 -7.74 -7.64 -8.16
C CYS A 139 -7.14 -7.33 -6.78
N MET A 140 -7.38 -8.18 -5.78
CA MET A 140 -6.84 -7.99 -4.43
C MET A 140 -5.32 -8.17 -4.39
N THR A 141 -4.77 -9.14 -5.13
CA THR A 141 -3.32 -9.32 -5.24
C THR A 141 -2.66 -8.14 -5.94
N PHE A 142 -3.32 -7.54 -6.94
CA PHE A 142 -2.85 -6.30 -7.56
C PHE A 142 -2.90 -5.13 -6.57
N LEU A 143 -3.93 -5.04 -5.72
CA LEU A 143 -4.01 -4.04 -4.66
C LEU A 143 -2.83 -4.19 -3.68
N LEU A 144 -2.55 -5.42 -3.21
CA LEU A 144 -1.38 -5.69 -2.37
C LEU A 144 -0.07 -5.29 -3.05
N PHE A 145 0.10 -5.65 -4.32
CA PHE A 145 1.26 -5.26 -5.12
C PHE A 145 1.44 -3.74 -5.13
N GLN A 146 0.38 -2.97 -5.34
CA GLN A 146 0.41 -1.51 -5.37
C GLN A 146 0.90 -0.93 -4.03
N PHE A 147 0.39 -1.42 -2.90
CA PHE A 147 0.85 -0.97 -1.57
C PHE A 147 2.31 -1.33 -1.30
N CYS A 148 2.73 -2.55 -1.65
CA CYS A 148 4.13 -2.98 -1.55
C CYS A 148 5.08 -2.21 -2.47
N PHE A 149 4.62 -1.86 -3.67
CA PHE A 149 5.36 -1.01 -4.61
C PHE A 149 5.55 0.40 -4.03
N MET A 150 4.48 1.01 -3.52
CA MET A 150 4.53 2.33 -2.87
C MET A 150 5.47 2.33 -1.66
N GLY A 151 5.41 1.32 -0.80
CA GLY A 151 6.33 1.19 0.33
C GLY A 151 7.79 1.08 -0.11
N THR A 152 8.07 0.37 -1.21
CA THR A 152 9.41 0.29 -1.79
C THR A 152 9.86 1.63 -2.39
N ALA A 153 8.95 2.36 -3.05
CA ALA A 153 9.23 3.68 -3.60
C ALA A 153 9.59 4.71 -2.51
N VAL A 154 8.95 4.62 -1.33
CA VAL A 154 9.27 5.45 -0.17
C VAL A 154 10.69 5.17 0.32
N SER A 155 11.04 3.90 0.50
CA SER A 155 12.40 3.51 0.91
C SER A 155 13.44 3.98 -0.11
N SER A 156 13.21 3.74 -1.40
CA SER A 156 14.10 4.19 -2.48
C SER A 156 14.27 5.71 -2.52
N SER A 157 13.20 6.48 -2.30
CA SER A 157 13.29 7.94 -2.31
C SER A 157 14.10 8.50 -1.13
N CYS A 158 14.07 7.82 0.01
CA CYS A 158 14.95 8.14 1.14
C CYS A 158 16.42 7.86 0.82
N GLU A 159 16.71 6.73 0.16
CA GLU A 159 18.06 6.37 -0.30
C GLU A 159 18.58 7.35 -1.37
N ASP A 160 17.73 7.78 -2.30
CA ASP A 160 18.08 8.78 -3.32
C ASP A 160 18.43 10.14 -2.70
N PHE A 161 17.71 10.54 -1.66
CA PHE A 161 18.01 11.75 -0.90
C PHE A 161 19.37 11.65 -0.19
N GLU A 162 19.63 10.53 0.50
CA GLU A 162 20.94 10.25 1.11
C GLU A 162 22.06 10.36 0.08
N ARG A 163 21.90 9.65 -1.06
CA ARG A 163 22.87 9.65 -2.14
C ARG A 163 23.09 11.05 -2.72
N SER A 164 22.04 11.85 -2.84
CA SER A 164 22.12 13.22 -3.36
C SER A 164 22.93 14.14 -2.43
N ILE A 165 22.78 13.99 -1.10
CA ILE A 165 23.62 14.71 -0.14
C ILE A 165 25.07 14.22 -0.27
N TYR A 166 25.29 12.91 -0.30
CA TYR A 166 26.63 12.33 -0.35
C TYR A 166 27.40 12.76 -1.60
N CYS A 167 26.75 12.75 -2.75
CA CYS A 167 27.33 13.15 -4.04
C CYS A 167 27.42 14.67 -4.25
N SER A 168 26.90 15.48 -3.34
CA SER A 168 27.00 16.94 -3.43
C SER A 168 28.42 17.45 -3.15
N LYS A 169 28.70 18.71 -3.46
CA LYS A 169 30.01 19.35 -3.24
C LYS A 169 30.14 19.93 -1.83
N TRP A 170 29.57 19.26 -0.82
CA TRP A 170 29.58 19.70 0.57
C TRP A 170 30.99 19.90 1.15
N TYR A 171 31.99 19.18 0.63
CA TYR A 171 33.39 19.32 1.04
C TYR A 171 34.02 20.65 0.61
N GLU A 172 33.50 21.30 -0.44
CA GLU A 172 33.96 22.61 -0.93
C GLU A 172 33.47 23.78 -0.08
N LEU A 173 32.58 23.54 0.88
CA LEU A 173 32.12 24.59 1.80
C LEU A 173 33.29 25.14 2.62
N GLU A 174 33.37 26.45 2.79
CA GLU A 174 34.41 27.07 3.62
C GLU A 174 33.99 27.07 5.11
N ASN A 175 32.69 27.15 5.37
CA ASN A 175 32.18 27.23 6.73
C ASN A 175 32.05 25.85 7.41
N VAL A 176 32.80 25.67 8.50
CA VAL A 176 32.79 24.45 9.34
C VAL A 176 31.42 24.18 9.96
N SER A 177 30.64 25.21 10.30
CA SER A 177 29.32 25.02 10.89
C SER A 177 28.34 24.39 9.89
N LEU A 178 28.38 24.82 8.61
CA LEU A 178 27.58 24.25 7.52
C LEU A 178 27.93 22.79 7.27
N LYS A 179 29.23 22.46 7.26
CA LYS A 179 29.67 21.06 7.13
C LYS A 179 29.10 20.19 8.24
N LYS A 180 29.11 20.66 9.48
CA LYS A 180 28.51 19.93 10.62
C LYS A 180 27.00 19.75 10.45
N LYS A 181 26.27 20.75 9.97
CA LYS A 181 24.83 20.66 9.67
C LYS A 181 24.54 19.60 8.60
N ILE A 182 25.32 19.58 7.51
CA ILE A 182 25.17 18.58 6.45
C ILE A 182 25.51 17.18 6.94
N LEU A 183 26.55 17.03 7.74
CA LEU A 183 26.91 15.74 8.34
C LEU A 183 25.77 15.19 9.22
N LEU A 184 25.13 16.07 10.01
CA LEU A 184 23.96 15.69 10.80
C LEU A 184 22.77 15.33 9.91
N LEU A 185 22.51 16.10 8.85
CA LEU A 185 21.46 15.81 7.88
C LEU A 185 21.68 14.45 7.20
N LEU A 186 22.92 14.14 6.81
CA LEU A 186 23.29 12.85 6.23
C LEU A 186 23.07 11.70 7.23
N ASN A 187 23.44 11.89 8.51
CA ASN A 187 23.18 10.90 9.55
C ASN A 187 21.68 10.63 9.75
N VAL A 188 20.84 11.66 9.63
CA VAL A 188 19.37 11.51 9.70
C VAL A 188 18.85 10.79 8.44
N ALA A 189 19.35 11.14 7.25
CA ALA A 189 18.95 10.54 5.98
C ALA A 189 19.27 9.04 5.91
N GLN A 190 20.37 8.61 6.52
CA GLN A 190 20.81 7.20 6.58
C GLN A 190 19.92 6.29 7.42
N ARG A 191 18.99 6.86 8.21
CA ARG A 191 18.07 6.04 9.00
C ARG A 191 17.00 5.47 8.08
N LYS A 192 16.97 4.15 7.96
CA LYS A 192 15.95 3.44 7.18
C LYS A 192 14.55 3.84 7.64
N ARG A 193 13.77 4.38 6.69
CA ARG A 193 12.36 4.75 6.85
C ARG A 193 11.57 3.91 5.85
N GLU A 194 10.76 3.01 6.37
CA GLU A 194 9.96 2.08 5.56
C GLU A 194 8.55 2.02 6.15
N TYR A 195 7.57 1.81 5.29
CA TYR A 195 6.23 1.45 5.76
C TYR A 195 6.27 0.05 6.34
N SER A 196 5.48 -0.18 7.39
CA SER A 196 5.42 -1.45 8.08
C SER A 196 3.97 -1.89 8.28
N ALA A 197 3.74 -3.19 8.41
CA ALA A 197 2.50 -3.76 8.89
C ALA A 197 2.61 -3.95 10.41
N LEU A 198 1.95 -3.08 11.18
CA LEU A 198 1.99 -3.05 12.66
C LEU A 198 3.40 -3.11 13.26
N GLY A 199 4.43 -2.60 12.56
CA GLY A 199 5.83 -2.71 12.99
C GLY A 199 6.45 -4.11 12.95
N ILE A 200 5.70 -5.14 12.49
CA ILE A 200 6.17 -6.53 12.45
C ILE A 200 7.02 -6.77 11.20
N LYS A 201 6.51 -6.33 10.04
CA LYS A 201 7.13 -6.60 8.74
C LYS A 201 7.10 -5.35 7.85
N PRO A 202 8.21 -5.01 7.16
CA PRO A 202 8.19 -3.92 6.21
C PRO A 202 7.29 -4.24 5.01
N ILE A 203 6.59 -3.23 4.51
CA ILE A 203 5.77 -3.29 3.31
C ILE A 203 6.65 -2.89 2.14
N ASN A 204 7.14 -3.89 1.42
CA ASN A 204 7.96 -3.73 0.23
C ASN A 204 7.71 -4.90 -0.73
N LEU A 205 8.31 -4.82 -1.93
CA LEU A 205 8.16 -5.86 -2.96
C LEU A 205 8.69 -7.24 -2.52
N TYR A 206 9.67 -7.28 -1.61
CA TYR A 206 10.13 -8.56 -1.04
C TYR A 206 9.03 -9.22 -0.20
N THR A 207 8.29 -8.44 0.58
CA THR A 207 7.15 -8.94 1.35
C THR A 207 6.04 -9.46 0.45
N PHE A 208 5.74 -8.78 -0.66
CA PHE A 208 4.78 -9.27 -1.66
C PHE A 208 5.19 -10.63 -2.25
N ALA A 209 6.46 -10.75 -2.69
CA ALA A 209 6.98 -12.02 -3.20
C ALA A 209 6.92 -13.14 -2.14
N ASP A 210 7.25 -12.82 -0.89
CA ASP A 210 7.19 -13.77 0.22
C ASP A 210 5.75 -14.24 0.51
N VAL A 211 4.74 -13.36 0.42
CA VAL A 211 3.32 -13.73 0.56
C VAL A 211 2.91 -14.73 -0.53
N ILE A 212 3.23 -14.44 -1.80
CA ILE A 212 2.91 -15.33 -2.92
C ILE A 212 3.61 -16.68 -2.76
N ASN A 213 4.91 -16.68 -2.42
CA ASN A 213 5.68 -17.91 -2.22
C ASN A 213 5.13 -18.76 -1.07
N LYS A 214 4.74 -18.13 0.05
CA LYS A 214 4.12 -18.83 1.17
C LYS A 214 2.75 -19.38 0.81
N ALA A 215 1.93 -18.63 0.08
CA ALA A 215 0.62 -19.10 -0.37
C ALA A 215 0.78 -20.34 -1.26
N TYR A 216 1.68 -20.28 -2.25
CA TYR A 216 1.99 -21.41 -3.12
C TYR A 216 2.54 -22.63 -2.36
N GLY A 217 3.46 -22.41 -1.42
CA GLY A 217 3.99 -23.45 -0.55
C GLY A 217 2.92 -24.15 0.28
N LEU A 218 2.01 -23.37 0.87
CA LEU A 218 0.88 -23.89 1.64
C LEU A 218 -0.09 -24.70 0.78
N ILE A 219 -0.41 -24.19 -0.41
CA ILE A 219 -1.26 -24.89 -1.39
C ILE A 219 -0.63 -26.23 -1.79
N ASN A 220 0.67 -26.25 -2.12
CA ASN A 220 1.36 -27.48 -2.46
C ASN A 220 1.40 -28.49 -1.30
N PHE A 221 1.54 -28.01 -0.06
CA PHE A 221 1.48 -28.85 1.12
C PHE A 221 0.09 -29.50 1.27
N PHE A 222 -0.99 -28.72 1.11
CA PHE A 222 -2.35 -29.27 1.15
C PHE A 222 -2.62 -30.23 -0.02
N LEU A 223 -2.13 -29.91 -1.22
CA LEU A 223 -2.31 -30.74 -2.42
C LEU A 223 -1.52 -32.05 -2.38
N ARG A 224 -0.40 -32.13 -1.67
CA ARG A 224 0.35 -33.39 -1.50
C ARG A 224 -0.33 -34.36 -0.53
N ARG A 225 -1.31 -33.90 0.23
CA ARG A 225 -1.96 -34.67 1.32
C ARG A 225 -3.35 -35.22 0.92
N PHE A 226 -3.83 -34.90 -0.27
CA PHE A 226 -5.01 -35.47 -0.93
C PHE A 226 -4.57 -36.22 -2.19
#